data_AF-A0A850LKM6-F1
#
_entry.id   AF-A0A850LKM6-F1
#
_cell.length_a   1.000
_cell.length_b   1.000
_cell.length_c   1.000
_cell.angle_alpha   90.00
_cell.angle_beta   90.00
_cell.angle_gamma   90.00
#
_symmetry.space_group_name_H-M   'P 1'
#
loop_
_entity.id
_entity.type
_entity.pdbx_description
1 polymer ?
#
loop_
_entity_poly.entity_id
_entity_poly.type
_entity_poly.pdbx_seq_one_letter_code
_entity_poly.pdbx_strand_id
1 'polypeptide(L)' 'MGLIESQEDTIAPVGQAGQLESLIPGVPLSILQGAGFVSQIEEPGAFQKALILLLQSIVSQQQEISADEEV' A
#
# COMPACT_ATOMS: atom_id res chain seq x y z
N MET A 1 -0.61 -4.27 7.75
CA MET A 1 0.57 -3.65 7.09
C MET A 1 0.18 -3.36 5.65
N GLY A 2 0.70 -2.32 5.02
CA GLY A 2 0.38 -1.97 3.64
C GLY A 2 1.52 -1.26 2.93
N LEU A 3 1.56 -1.33 1.60
CA LEU A 3 2.63 -0.82 0.75
C LEU A 3 2.09 0.27 -0.19
N ILE A 4 2.85 1.36 -0.34
CA ILE A 4 2.59 2.42 -1.33
C ILE A 4 3.89 2.64 -2.07
N GLU A 5 3.86 2.43 -3.38
CA GLU A 5 5.05 2.41 -4.22
C GLU A 5 4.81 3.20 -5.49
N SER A 6 5.89 3.65 -6.11
CA SER A 6 5.84 4.60 -7.22
C SER A 6 6.31 3.95 -8.51
N GLN A 7 5.51 4.03 -9.56
CA GLN A 7 5.80 3.36 -10.83
C GLN A 7 7.06 3.89 -11.51
N GLU A 8 7.34 5.19 -11.36
CA GLU A 8 8.49 5.87 -11.93
C GLU A 8 9.69 5.92 -10.96
N ASP A 9 9.62 5.23 -9.83
CA ASP A 9 10.74 5.09 -8.90
C ASP A 9 11.87 4.26 -9.53
N THR A 10 13.01 4.92 -9.73
CA THR A 10 14.24 4.32 -10.27
C THR A 10 15.24 3.91 -9.19
N ILE A 11 15.00 4.31 -7.94
CA ILE A 11 15.83 4.00 -6.77
C ILE A 11 15.33 2.73 -6.08
N ALA A 12 14.02 2.61 -5.87
CA ALA A 12 13.35 1.43 -5.33
C ALA A 12 12.26 0.94 -6.31
N PRO A 13 12.61 0.10 -7.31
CA PRO A 13 11.65 -0.31 -8.34
C PRO A 13 10.49 -1.13 -7.77
N VAL A 14 9.27 -0.87 -8.27
CA VAL A 14 8.00 -1.56 -7.91
C VAL A 14 8.10 -3.10 -7.94
N GLY A 15 8.99 -3.66 -8.76
CA GLY A 15 9.22 -5.11 -8.80
C GLY A 15 9.59 -5.71 -7.43
N GLN A 16 10.26 -4.96 -6.55
CA GLN A 16 10.57 -5.41 -5.19
C GLN A 16 9.31 -5.46 -4.31
N ALA A 17 8.40 -4.50 -4.49
CA ALA A 17 7.14 -4.46 -3.75
C ALA A 17 6.17 -5.56 -4.16
N GLY A 18 6.10 -5.90 -5.46
CA GLY A 18 5.32 -7.05 -5.92
C GLY A 18 5.82 -8.37 -5.33
N GLN A 19 7.14 -8.50 -5.10
CA GLN A 19 7.68 -9.67 -4.39
C GLN A 19 7.23 -9.69 -2.92
N LEU A 20 7.27 -8.55 -2.23
CA LEU A 20 6.80 -8.45 -0.84
C LEU A 20 5.30 -8.74 -0.71
N GLU A 21 4.47 -8.23 -1.61
CA GLU A 21 3.04 -8.54 -1.68
C GLU A 21 2.80 -10.05 -1.82
N SER A 22 3.57 -10.74 -2.67
CA SER A 22 3.44 -12.19 -2.85
C SER A 22 3.84 -13.02 -1.63
N LEU A 23 4.67 -12.47 -0.75
CA LEU A 23 5.20 -13.16 0.44
C LEU A 23 4.38 -12.93 1.70
N ILE A 24 3.58 -11.85 1.75
CA ILE A 24 2.84 -11.48 2.96
C ILE A 24 1.33 -11.47 2.66
N PRO A 25 0.59 -12.53 3.04
CA PRO A 25 -0.85 -12.61 2.81
C PRO A 25 -1.59 -11.42 3.40
N GLY A 26 -2.51 -10.85 2.62
CA GLY A 26 -3.37 -9.74 3.05
C GLY A 26 -2.70 -8.37 3.10
N VAL A 27 -1.44 -8.22 2.65
CA VAL A 27 -0.80 -6.90 2.50
C VAL A 27 -1.34 -6.22 1.24
N PRO A 28 -2.07 -5.10 1.36
CA PRO A 28 -2.48 -4.34 0.19
C PRO A 28 -1.29 -3.56 -0.37
N LEU A 29 -1.12 -3.62 -1.70
CA LEU A 29 -0.16 -2.83 -2.46
C LEU A 29 -0.89 -1.78 -3.31
N SER A 30 -0.49 -0.52 -3.18
CA SER A 30 -0.95 0.58 -4.03
C SER A 30 0.20 1.12 -4.87
N ILE A 31 0.04 1.13 -6.19
CA ILE A 31 1.04 1.67 -7.12
C ILE A 31 0.57 3.05 -7.61
N LEU A 32 1.36 4.07 -7.30
CA LEU A 32 1.19 5.45 -7.74
C LEU A 32 1.81 5.64 -9.12
N GLN A 33 1.09 6.34 -9.99
CA GLN A 33 1.57 6.77 -11.30
C GLN A 33 1.98 8.24 -11.23
N GLY A 34 3.00 8.62 -12.00
CA GLY A 34 3.50 9.99 -12.11
C GLY A 34 4.44 10.44 -10.99
N ALA A 35 4.88 9.54 -10.10
CA ALA A 35 5.77 9.85 -8.99
C ALA A 35 6.99 8.92 -8.97
N GLY A 36 8.15 9.48 -8.67
CA GLY A 36 9.39 8.79 -8.36
C GLY A 36 9.55 8.45 -6.88
N PHE A 37 10.81 8.42 -6.41
CA PHE A 37 11.16 7.88 -5.09
C PHE A 37 10.50 8.60 -3.90
N VAL A 38 10.20 9.91 -4.03
CA VAL A 38 9.62 10.70 -2.93
C VAL A 38 8.21 11.14 -3.26
N SER A 39 7.34 10.17 -3.53
CA SER A 39 5.95 10.36 -3.97
C SER A 39 5.09 11.28 -3.10
N GLN A 40 5.36 11.31 -1.79
CA GLN A 40 4.70 12.21 -0.83
C GLN A 40 5.01 13.71 -1.07
N ILE A 41 6.12 14.03 -1.73
CA ILE A 41 6.51 15.41 -2.09
C ILE A 41 6.15 15.70 -3.55
N GLU A 42 6.38 14.73 -4.44
CA GLU A 42 6.21 14.89 -5.88
C GLU A 42 4.73 14.92 -6.28
N GLU A 43 3.92 14.00 -5.74
CA GLU A 43 2.50 13.86 -6.02
C GLU A 43 1.68 13.76 -4.73
N PRO A 44 1.67 14.81 -3.88
CA PRO A 44 1.11 14.75 -2.53
C PRO A 44 -0.37 14.39 -2.51
N GLY A 45 -1.13 14.84 -3.52
CA GLY A 45 -2.56 14.54 -3.65
C GLY A 45 -2.84 13.08 -4.02
N ALA A 46 -2.03 12.48 -4.90
CA ALA A 46 -2.16 11.08 -5.26
C ALA A 46 -1.72 10.19 -4.10
N PHE A 47 -0.59 10.51 -3.47
CA PHE A 47 -0.09 9.82 -2.29
C PHE A 47 -1.10 9.83 -1.13
N GLN A 48 -1.67 10.98 -0.82
CA GLN A 48 -2.65 11.09 0.26
C GLN A 48 -3.89 10.21 0.01
N LYS A 49 -4.38 10.16 -1.24
CA LYS A 49 -5.52 9.30 -1.61
C LYS A 49 -5.18 7.83 -1.44
N ALA A 50 -4.01 7.41 -1.92
CA ALA A 50 -3.53 6.03 -1.76
C ALA A 50 -3.40 5.66 -0.27
N LEU A 51 -2.86 6.56 0.55
CA LEU A 51 -2.70 6.36 1.99
C LEU A 51 -4.05 6.19 2.71
N ILE A 52 -5.05 7.02 2.39
CA ILE A 52 -6.38 6.90 3.01
C ILE A 52 -7.01 5.54 2.69
N LEU A 53 -6.97 5.13 1.41
CA LEU A 53 -7.53 3.84 0.99
C LEU A 53 -6.81 2.67 1.66
N LEU A 54 -5.48 2.76 1.78
CA LEU A 54 -4.68 1.74 2.44
C LEU A 54 -5.05 1.60 3.92
N LEU A 55 -5.18 2.72 4.63
CA LEU A 55 -5.57 2.73 6.04
C LEU A 55 -6.98 2.16 6.24
N GLN A 56 -7.92 2.50 5.35
CA GLN A 56 -9.27 1.92 5.37
C GLN A 56 -9.23 0.40 5.19
N SER A 57 -8.45 -0.10 4.24
CA SER A 57 -8.29 -1.54 4.01
C SER A 57 -7.71 -2.26 5.24
N ILE A 58 -6.69 -1.68 5.88
CA ILE A 58 -6.08 -2.27 7.09
C ILE A 58 -7.11 -2.35 8.23
N VAL A 59 -7.89 -1.29 8.45
CA VAL A 59 -8.92 -1.27 9.49
C VAL A 59 -10.01 -2.31 9.21
N SER A 60 -10.49 -2.41 7.96
CA SER A 60 -11.50 -3.40 7.59
C SER A 60 -11.03 -4.83 7.83
N GLN A 61 -9.78 -5.17 7.46
CA GLN A 61 -9.23 -6.50 7.70
C GLN A 61 -9.10 -6.84 9.19
N GLN A 62 -8.83 -5.88 10.07
CA GLN A 62 -8.77 -6.11 11.51
C GLN A 62 -10.15 -6.43 12.10
N GLN A 63 -11.21 -5.81 11.59
CA GLN A 63 -12.57 -6.04 12.06
C GLN A 63 -13.09 -7.44 11.69
N GLU A 64 -12.69 -7.95 10.52
CA GLU A 64 -13.02 -9.31 10.09
C GLU A 64 -12.35 -10.38 10.97
N ILE A 65 -11.07 -10.18 11.31
CA ILE A 65 -10.33 -11.11 12.18
C ILE A 65 -10.94 -11.18 13.59
N SER A 66 -11.33 -10.04 14.17
CA SER A 66 -11.95 -10.01 15.50
C SER A 66 -13.35 -10.63 15.54
N ALA A 67 -14.06 -10.68 14.41
CA ALA A 67 -15.38 -11.32 14.34
C ALA A 67 -15.29 -12.86 14.27
N ASP A 68 -14.22 -13.40 13.70
CA ASP A 68 -13.99 -14.85 13.59
C ASP A 68 -13.46 -15.48 14.91
N GLU A 69 -12.84 -14.69 15.80
CA GLU A 69 -12.34 -15.18 17.10
C GLU A 69 -13.42 -15.27 18.21
N GLU A 70 -14.62 -14.69 18.00
CA GLU A 70 -15.73 -14.71 18.98
C GLU A 70 -16.70 -15.91 18.83
N VAL A 71 -16.38 -16.91 18.00
CA VAL A 71 -17.26 -18.08 17.73
C VAL A 71 -16.72 -19.39 18.33
#